data_AF-A0A6M5JEK9-F1
#
_entry.id   AF-A0A6M5JEK9-F1
#
_cell.length_a   1.000
_cell.length_b   1.000
_cell.length_c   1.000
_cell.angle_alpha   90.00
_cell.angle_beta   90.00
_cell.angle_gamma   90.00
#
_symmetry.space_group_name_H-M   'P 1'
#
loop_
_entity.id
_entity.type
_entity.pdbx_description
1 polymer ?
#
loop_
_entity_poly.entity_id
_entity_poly.type
_entity_poly.pdbx_seq_one_letter_code
_entity_poly.pdbx_strand_id
1 'polypeptide(L)'
;MFGSFRRRRAPRARTTCDAARETAAKGARPGPPAVAAAREYFWDRDAISFDPLETVFVRDGAGVRVRAWVHIPPDRLSPADRVSIDLSARAFADEPLLARIFFLSTSYGLSIRDIAPLLDIGPGAARRLLVRAIACLDAARLGDVGDAERQE
;
A
#
# COMPACT_ATOMS: atom_id res chain seq x y z
N MET A 1 36.13 -14.82 -26.84
CA MET A 1 34.77 -15.01 -27.40
C MET A 1 33.99 -15.81 -26.37
N PHE A 2 33.13 -15.18 -25.55
CA PHE A 2 31.91 -15.73 -24.94
C PHE A 2 31.27 -14.60 -24.12
N GLY A 3 30.06 -14.24 -24.53
CA GLY A 3 29.41 -12.96 -24.22
C GLY A 3 28.81 -12.88 -22.82
N SER A 4 28.95 -11.69 -22.24
CA SER A 4 28.26 -11.26 -21.02
C SER A 4 26.75 -11.23 -21.21
N PHE A 5 26.02 -12.12 -20.53
CA PHE A 5 24.57 -12.03 -20.41
C PHE A 5 24.19 -10.87 -19.48
N ARG A 6 24.01 -9.67 -20.05
CA ARG A 6 23.30 -8.58 -19.36
C ARG A 6 21.83 -8.98 -19.27
N ARG A 7 21.40 -9.52 -18.12
CA ARG A 7 19.98 -9.57 -17.77
C ARG A 7 19.49 -8.13 -17.56
N ARG A 8 18.99 -7.51 -18.63
CA ARG A 8 18.14 -6.32 -18.49
C ARG A 8 16.96 -6.74 -17.62
N ARG A 9 16.88 -6.25 -16.37
CA ARG A 9 15.65 -6.34 -15.58
C ARG A 9 14.58 -5.63 -16.39
N ALA A 10 13.63 -6.39 -16.93
CA ALA A 10 12.46 -5.83 -17.58
C ALA A 10 11.72 -4.95 -16.57
N PRO A 11 11.19 -3.78 -16.97
CA PRO A 11 10.26 -3.04 -16.12
C PRO A 11 9.14 -4.00 -15.72
N ARG A 12 8.90 -4.16 -14.41
CA ARG A 12 7.80 -4.97 -13.88
C ARG A 12 6.54 -4.54 -14.61
N ALA A 13 5.92 -5.49 -15.31
CA ALA A 13 4.71 -5.25 -16.08
C ALA A 13 3.69 -4.57 -15.16
N ARG A 14 3.22 -3.37 -15.53
CA ARG A 14 1.99 -2.83 -14.96
C ARG A 14 0.96 -3.94 -15.12
N THR A 15 0.47 -4.43 -13.98
CA THR A 15 -0.54 -5.47 -13.97
C THR A 15 -1.69 -5.00 -14.85
N THR A 16 -2.26 -5.89 -15.67
CA THR A 16 -3.42 -5.57 -16.50
C THR A 16 -4.56 -4.93 -15.71
N CYS A 17 -4.64 -5.21 -14.40
CA CYS A 17 -5.50 -4.54 -13.43
C CYS A 17 -5.27 -3.03 -13.28
N ASP A 18 -4.02 -2.53 -13.31
CA ASP A 18 -3.73 -1.10 -13.14
C ASP A 18 -4.08 -0.32 -14.41
N ALA A 19 -3.82 -0.90 -15.58
CA ALA A 19 -4.28 -0.35 -16.86
C ALA A 19 -5.82 -0.36 -16.98
N ALA A 20 -6.47 -1.41 -16.45
CA ALA A 20 -7.93 -1.49 -16.38
C ALA A 20 -8.52 -0.45 -15.41
N ARG A 21 -7.87 -0.21 -14.26
CA ARG A 21 -8.23 0.86 -13.30
C ARG A 21 -8.12 2.25 -13.94
N GLU A 22 -7.03 2.52 -14.65
CA GLU A 22 -6.84 3.77 -15.40
C GLU A 22 -7.91 3.95 -16.50
N THR A 23 -8.31 2.86 -17.15
CA THR A 23 -9.36 2.89 -18.20
C THR A 23 -10.75 3.10 -17.60
N ALA A 24 -11.05 2.46 -16.47
CA ALA A 24 -12.29 2.66 -15.72
C ALA A 24 -12.41 4.09 -15.18
N ALA A 25 -11.29 4.68 -14.71
CA ALA A 25 -11.22 6.08 -14.32
C ALA A 25 -11.57 7.04 -15.46
N LYS A 26 -11.29 6.67 -16.70
CA LYS A 26 -11.59 7.46 -17.92
C LYS A 26 -13.02 7.24 -18.46
N GLY A 27 -13.79 6.32 -17.87
CA GLY A 27 -15.17 6.05 -18.31
C GLY A 27 -16.13 7.20 -18.00
N ALA A 28 -17.10 7.43 -18.90
CA ALA A 28 -18.07 8.53 -18.82
C ALA A 28 -19.06 8.47 -17.63
N ARG A 29 -19.07 7.38 -16.85
CA ARG A 29 -19.94 7.24 -15.67
C ARG A 29 -19.12 7.46 -14.40
N PRO A 30 -19.49 8.41 -13.51
CA PRO A 30 -18.66 8.88 -12.40
C PRO A 30 -18.51 7.88 -11.23
N GLY A 31 -19.05 6.67 -11.35
CA GLY A 31 -19.10 5.66 -10.28
C GLY A 31 -20.34 5.81 -9.38
N PRO A 32 -20.32 5.23 -8.17
CA PRO A 32 -21.40 5.37 -7.20
C PRO A 32 -21.68 6.83 -6.86
N PRO A 33 -22.95 7.25 -6.68
CA PRO A 33 -23.31 8.65 -6.43
C PRO A 33 -22.56 9.29 -5.24
N ALA A 34 -22.33 8.53 -4.17
CA ALA A 34 -21.58 9.01 -3.00
C ALA A 34 -20.11 9.34 -3.33
N VAL A 35 -19.45 8.48 -4.11
CA VAL A 35 -18.05 8.68 -4.54
C VAL A 35 -17.97 9.80 -5.57
N ALA A 36 -18.94 9.87 -6.49
CA ALA A 36 -19.05 10.96 -7.45
C ALA A 36 -19.20 12.32 -6.75
N ALA A 37 -20.13 12.42 -5.79
CA ALA A 37 -20.34 13.63 -5.01
C ALA A 37 -19.09 14.01 -4.19
N ALA A 38 -18.38 13.04 -3.61
CA ALA A 38 -17.13 13.31 -2.91
C ALA A 38 -16.02 13.80 -3.86
N ARG A 39 -15.89 13.22 -5.06
CA ARG A 39 -14.93 13.69 -6.07
C ARG A 39 -15.21 15.11 -6.51
N GLU A 40 -16.48 15.47 -6.70
CA GLU A 40 -16.88 16.84 -7.02
C GLU A 40 -16.59 17.80 -5.85
N TYR A 41 -16.90 17.38 -4.63
CA TYR A 41 -16.68 18.20 -3.43
C TYR A 41 -15.19 18.48 -3.17
N PHE A 42 -14.31 17.51 -3.42
CA PHE A 42 -12.86 17.62 -3.21
C PHE A 42 -12.07 17.85 -4.50
N TRP A 43 -12.71 18.31 -5.58
CA TRP A 43 -12.08 18.41 -6.90
C TRP A 43 -10.86 19.35 -6.91
N ASP A 44 -10.85 20.37 -6.05
CA ASP A 44 -9.80 21.39 -5.91
C ASP A 44 -8.66 20.96 -4.96
N ARG A 45 -8.71 19.71 -4.46
CA ARG A 45 -7.75 19.17 -3.50
C ARG A 45 -6.90 18.07 -4.14
N ASP A 46 -5.80 18.47 -4.78
CA ASP A 46 -4.81 17.53 -5.34
C ASP A 46 -4.25 16.54 -4.32
N ALA A 47 -4.32 16.88 -3.03
CA ALA A 47 -3.91 16.00 -1.93
C ALA A 47 -4.89 14.85 -1.67
N ILE A 48 -6.11 14.86 -2.22
CA ILE A 48 -7.12 13.84 -1.98
C ILE A 48 -7.40 13.13 -3.30
N SER A 49 -7.32 11.80 -3.29
CA SER A 49 -7.66 10.96 -4.44
C SER A 49 -8.57 9.81 -4.03
N PHE A 50 -9.44 9.41 -4.93
CA PHE A 50 -10.39 8.31 -4.71
C PHE A 50 -10.00 7.17 -5.65
N ASP A 51 -10.02 5.92 -5.16
CA ASP A 51 -9.82 4.77 -6.05
C ASP A 51 -10.87 4.84 -7.18
N PRO A 52 -10.46 4.72 -8.46
CA PRO A 52 -11.36 4.65 -9.59
C PRO A 52 -12.50 3.63 -9.41
N LEU A 53 -12.22 2.53 -8.73
CA LEU A 53 -13.14 1.41 -8.47
C LEU A 53 -13.76 1.45 -7.07
N GLU A 54 -13.65 2.55 -6.32
CA GLU A 54 -14.29 2.66 -5.01
C GLU A 54 -15.82 2.53 -5.16
N THR A 55 -16.38 1.57 -4.43
CA THR A 55 -17.82 1.25 -4.45
C THR A 55 -18.44 1.23 -3.05
N VAL A 56 -17.61 1.24 -2.01
CA VAL A 56 -18.01 1.14 -0.61
C VAL A 56 -18.15 2.54 -0.02
N PHE A 57 -19.30 2.77 0.58
CA PHE A 57 -19.57 3.96 1.37
C PHE A 57 -20.39 3.58 2.61
N VAL A 58 -20.23 4.34 3.67
CA VAL A 58 -20.96 4.15 4.92
C VAL A 58 -21.83 5.37 5.16
N ARG A 59 -23.14 5.16 5.24
CA ARG A 59 -24.06 6.21 5.67
C ARG A 59 -24.09 6.26 7.20
N ASP A 60 -24.05 7.46 7.75
CA ASP A 60 -24.31 7.72 9.16
C ASP A 60 -25.38 8.81 9.30
N GLY A 61 -25.71 9.19 10.53
CA GLY A 61 -26.75 10.19 10.81
C GLY A 61 -26.42 11.60 10.29
N ALA A 62 -25.17 11.87 9.93
CA ALA A 62 -24.70 13.18 9.48
C ALA A 62 -24.40 13.23 7.97
N GLY A 63 -24.21 12.09 7.31
CA GLY A 63 -23.97 12.06 5.87
C GLY A 63 -23.50 10.71 5.34
N VAL A 64 -22.61 10.76 4.35
CA VAL A 64 -22.02 9.58 3.70
C VAL A 64 -20.50 9.69 3.74
N ARG A 65 -19.86 8.63 4.25
CA ARG A 65 -18.41 8.48 4.28
C ARG A 65 -17.96 7.57 3.15
N VAL A 66 -16.98 8.03 2.37
CA VAL A 66 -16.29 7.27 1.32
C VAL A 66 -14.83 7.14 1.68
N ARG A 67 -14.15 6.09 1.19
CA ARG A 67 -12.70 5.97 1.37
C ARG A 67 -11.97 6.84 0.35
N ALA A 68 -10.89 7.45 0.80
CA ALA A 68 -9.99 8.26 -0.01
C ALA A 68 -8.54 7.99 0.40
N TRP A 69 -7.64 8.17 -0.55
CA TRP A 69 -6.21 8.26 -0.32
C TRP A 69 -5.82 9.72 -0.17
N VAL A 70 -4.90 9.99 0.76
CA VAL A 70 -4.32 11.31 0.92
C VAL A 70 -2.86 11.26 0.47
N HIS A 71 -2.50 12.11 -0.49
CA HIS A 71 -1.13 12.27 -0.95
C HIS A 71 -0.39 13.18 0.03
N ILE A 72 0.68 12.64 0.64
CA ILE A 72 1.56 13.38 1.55
C ILE A 72 2.82 13.75 0.77
N PRO A 73 3.05 15.04 0.49
CA PRO A 73 4.27 15.47 -0.20
C PRO A 73 5.52 15.05 0.56
N PRO A 74 6.61 14.65 -0.12
CA PRO A 74 7.78 14.16 0.56
C PRO A 74 8.32 15.18 1.59
N ASP A 75 8.35 16.47 1.27
CA ASP A 75 8.81 17.56 2.16
C ASP A 75 8.08 17.64 3.50
N ARG A 76 6.92 16.97 3.64
CA ARG A 76 6.18 16.85 4.90
C ARG A 76 6.58 15.63 5.75
N LEU A 77 7.45 14.77 5.24
CA LEU A 77 7.96 13.58 5.90
C LEU A 77 9.42 13.76 6.29
N SER A 78 9.77 13.35 7.52
CA SER A 78 11.17 13.32 7.94
C SER A 78 11.97 12.32 7.09
N PRO A 79 13.30 12.50 6.92
CA PRO A 79 14.12 11.55 6.19
C PRO A 79 14.00 10.11 6.72
N ALA A 80 13.90 9.94 8.05
CA ALA A 80 13.74 8.64 8.68
C ALA A 80 12.38 8.00 8.34
N ASP A 81 11.30 8.78 8.35
CA ASP A 81 9.96 8.28 8.02
C ASP A 81 9.88 7.85 6.55
N ARG A 82 10.50 8.62 5.64
CA ARG A 82 10.57 8.26 4.22
C ARG A 82 11.25 6.92 4.02
N VAL A 83 12.41 6.71 4.65
CA VAL A 83 13.14 5.43 4.57
C VAL A 83 12.26 4.28 5.08
N SER A 84 11.57 4.48 6.20
CA SER A 84 10.67 3.47 6.77
C SER A 84 9.49 3.14 5.84
N ILE A 85 8.87 4.17 5.26
CA ILE A 85 7.77 4.04 4.28
C ILE A 85 8.25 3.30 3.04
N ASP A 86 9.38 3.70 2.45
CA ASP A 86 9.93 3.09 1.23
C ASP A 86 10.33 1.63 1.48
N LEU A 87 10.93 1.34 2.64
CA LEU A 87 11.26 -0.02 3.03
C LEU A 87 10.00 -0.88 3.19
N SER A 88 8.99 -0.38 3.89
CA SER A 88 7.72 -1.11 4.11
C SER A 88 6.93 -1.30 2.82
N ALA A 89 6.90 -0.28 1.95
CA ALA A 89 6.24 -0.34 0.65
C ALA A 89 6.88 -1.41 -0.24
N ARG A 90 8.21 -1.54 -0.21
CA ARG A 90 8.94 -2.60 -0.92
C ARG A 90 8.71 -3.97 -0.28
N ALA A 91 8.81 -4.08 1.04
CA ALA A 91 8.69 -5.34 1.77
C ALA A 91 7.30 -5.98 1.65
N PHE A 92 6.25 -5.15 1.52
CA PHE A 92 4.86 -5.60 1.57
C PHE A 92 4.05 -5.32 0.29
N ALA A 93 4.71 -4.98 -0.83
CA ALA A 93 4.05 -4.54 -2.06
C ALA A 93 2.87 -5.44 -2.51
N ASP A 94 3.03 -6.76 -2.38
CA ASP A 94 2.05 -7.76 -2.83
C ASP A 94 1.34 -8.48 -1.65
N GLU A 95 1.61 -8.06 -0.42
CA GLU A 95 1.21 -8.78 0.80
C GLU A 95 0.53 -7.83 1.81
N PRO A 96 -0.65 -7.28 1.47
CA PRO A 96 -1.33 -6.25 2.29
C PRO A 96 -1.69 -6.75 3.69
N LEU A 97 -1.90 -8.06 3.87
CA LEU A 97 -2.15 -8.64 5.18
C LEU A 97 -0.90 -8.64 6.06
N LEU A 98 0.30 -8.82 5.48
CA LEU A 98 1.57 -8.72 6.20
C LEU A 98 1.84 -7.29 6.67
N ALA A 99 1.61 -6.30 5.80
CA ALA A 99 1.70 -4.88 6.20
C ALA A 99 0.77 -4.58 7.38
N ARG A 100 -0.50 -5.01 7.29
CA ARG A 100 -1.50 -4.77 8.34
C ARG A 100 -1.07 -5.35 9.69
N ILE A 101 -0.69 -6.62 9.74
CA ILE A 101 -0.29 -7.24 11.02
C ILE A 101 0.98 -6.62 11.58
N PHE A 102 1.95 -6.27 10.72
CA PHE A 102 3.16 -5.61 11.14
C PHE A 102 2.83 -4.28 11.83
N PHE A 103 2.11 -3.38 11.16
CA PHE A 103 1.80 -2.06 11.72
C PHE A 103 0.86 -2.13 12.94
N LEU A 104 -0.13 -3.04 12.96
CA LEU A 104 -0.95 -3.27 14.15
C LEU A 104 -0.11 -3.66 15.37
N SER A 105 0.94 -4.47 15.16
CA SER A 105 1.83 -4.87 16.24
C SER A 105 2.85 -3.79 16.61
N THR A 106 3.55 -3.21 15.62
CA THR A 106 4.74 -2.37 15.87
C THR A 106 4.40 -0.89 16.06
N SER A 107 3.39 -0.38 15.36
CA SER A 107 2.98 1.02 15.46
C SER A 107 1.90 1.24 16.50
N TYR A 108 0.91 0.33 16.57
CA TYR A 108 -0.19 0.43 17.53
C TYR A 108 0.04 -0.37 18.82
N GLY A 109 1.11 -1.16 18.90
CA GLY A 109 1.48 -1.91 20.10
C GLY A 109 0.53 -3.06 20.45
N LEU A 110 -0.32 -3.51 19.50
CA LEU A 110 -1.32 -4.52 19.78
C LEU A 110 -0.70 -5.91 19.90
N SER A 111 -1.24 -6.69 20.85
CA SER A 111 -0.82 -8.08 21.03
C SER A 111 -1.42 -8.98 19.95
N ILE A 112 -0.83 -10.16 19.72
CA ILE A 112 -1.41 -11.17 18.81
C ILE A 112 -2.85 -11.54 19.21
N ARG A 113 -3.16 -11.52 20.51
CA ARG A 113 -4.50 -11.81 21.02
C ARG A 113 -5.52 -10.77 20.56
N ASP A 114 -5.11 -9.51 20.44
CA ASP A 114 -5.98 -8.41 20.02
C ASP A 114 -6.03 -8.28 18.49
N ILE A 115 -4.93 -8.59 17.81
CA ILE A 115 -4.85 -8.53 16.35
C ILE A 115 -5.65 -9.65 15.68
N ALA A 116 -5.59 -10.87 16.22
CA ALA A 116 -6.26 -12.05 15.68
C ALA A 116 -7.76 -11.81 15.38
N PRO A 117 -8.59 -11.31 16.32
CA PRO A 117 -9.99 -11.01 16.05
C PRO A 117 -10.19 -9.81 15.09
N LEU A 118 -9.31 -8.80 15.11
CA LEU A 118 -9.41 -7.64 14.20
C LEU A 118 -9.21 -8.03 12.73
N LEU A 119 -8.39 -9.06 12.49
CA LEU A 119 -8.11 -9.58 11.15
C LEU A 119 -8.93 -10.83 10.80
N ASP A 120 -9.82 -11.27 11.69
CA ASP A 120 -10.62 -12.50 11.56
C ASP A 120 -9.76 -13.75 11.25
N ILE A 121 -8.67 -13.92 12.00
CA ILE A 121 -7.75 -15.05 11.87
C ILE A 121 -7.40 -15.68 13.22
N GLY A 122 -6.98 -16.94 13.21
CA GLY A 122 -6.52 -17.61 14.43
C GLY A 122 -5.20 -17.04 14.97
N PRO A 123 -4.97 -17.05 16.31
CA PRO A 123 -3.75 -16.53 16.92
C PRO A 123 -2.45 -17.13 16.38
N GLY A 124 -2.46 -18.43 16.05
CA GLY A 124 -1.31 -19.11 15.44
C GLY A 124 -1.01 -18.61 14.02
N ALA A 125 -2.04 -18.27 13.24
CA ALA A 125 -1.88 -17.68 11.92
C ALA A 125 -1.35 -16.24 12.02
N ALA A 126 -1.91 -15.45 12.93
CA ALA A 126 -1.42 -14.10 13.25
C ALA A 126 0.07 -14.12 13.63
N ARG A 127 0.49 -15.02 14.53
CA ARG A 127 1.91 -15.16 14.89
C ARG A 127 2.80 -15.47 13.69
N ARG A 128 2.40 -16.42 12.83
CA ARG A 128 3.17 -16.77 11.63
C ARG A 128 3.28 -15.61 10.65
N LEU A 129 2.19 -14.89 10.43
CA LEU A 129 2.17 -13.72 9.57
C LEU A 129 3.05 -12.59 10.11
N LEU A 130 3.06 -12.35 11.42
CA LEU A 130 3.95 -11.36 12.03
C LEU A 130 5.44 -11.73 11.83
N VAL A 131 5.80 -12.98 12.11
CA VAL A 131 7.18 -13.46 11.89
C VAL A 131 7.57 -13.35 10.41
N ARG A 132 6.66 -13.70 9.50
CA ARG A 132 6.88 -13.55 8.06
C ARG A 132 7.05 -12.08 7.67
N ALA A 133 6.26 -11.17 8.24
CA ALA A 133 6.36 -9.75 7.95
C ALA A 133 7.72 -9.18 8.38
N ILE A 134 8.22 -9.57 9.55
CA ILE A 134 9.56 -9.20 10.02
C ILE A 134 10.63 -9.72 9.04
N ALA A 135 10.55 -11.00 8.66
CA ALA A 135 11.50 -11.59 7.72
C ALA A 135 11.49 -10.90 6.34
N CYS A 136 10.31 -10.48 5.84
CA CYS A 136 10.19 -9.71 4.61
C CYS A 136 10.86 -8.34 4.72
N LEU A 137 10.71 -7.66 5.87
CA LEU A 137 11.34 -6.37 6.12
C LEU A 137 12.86 -6.49 6.20
N ASP A 138 13.37 -7.50 6.89
CA ASP A 138 14.81 -7.79 6.98
C ASP A 138 15.41 -8.11 5.61
N ALA A 139 14.72 -8.91 4.80
CA ALA A 139 15.14 -9.22 3.44
C ALA A 139 15.18 -7.97 2.55
N ALA A 140 14.19 -7.08 2.67
CA ALA A 140 14.18 -5.81 1.94
C ALA A 140 15.34 -4.91 2.37
N ARG A 141 15.68 -4.90 3.67
CA ARG A 141 16.80 -4.12 4.21
C ARG A 141 18.16 -4.62 3.70
N LEU A 142 18.35 -5.93 3.64
CA LEU A 142 19.58 -6.54 3.09
C LEU A 142 19.71 -6.32 1.58
N GLY A 143 18.58 -6.28 0.85
CA GLY A 143 18.56 -5.93 -0.57
C GLY A 143 19.07 -4.51 -0.86
N ASP A 144 18.79 -3.56 0.02
CA ASP A 144 19.26 -2.16 -0.10
C ASP A 144 20.79 -2.07 0.04
N VAL A 145 21.39 -2.83 0.97
CA VAL A 145 22.84 -2.86 1.17
C VAL A 145 23.56 -3.43 -0.05
N GLY A 146 23.06 -4.54 -0.60
CA GLY A 146 23.67 -5.18 -1.77
C GLY A 146 23.51 -4.41 -3.08
N ASP A 147 22.52 -3.51 -3.18
CA ASP A 147 22.37 -2.63 -4.34
C ASP A 147 23.20 -1.34 -4.21
N ALA A 148 23.51 -0.91 -2.98
CA ALA A 148 24.46 0.18 -2.71
C ALA A 148 25.92 -0.23 -3.01
N GLU A 149 26.34 -1.43 -2.62
CA GLU A 149 27.70 -1.95 -2.87
C GLU A 149 27.99 -2.28 -4.34
N ARG A 150 26.95 -2.37 -5.19
CA ARG A 150 27.09 -2.64 -6.64
C ARG A 150 27.18 -1.39 -7.51
N GLN A 151 27.08 -0.20 -6.89
CA GLN A 151 27.15 1.09 -7.58
C GLN A 151 28.48 1.82 -7.37
N GLU A 152 29.40 1.24 -6.59
CA GLU A 152 30.82 1.62 -6.51
C GLU A 152 31.69 0.72 -7.41
#